data_AF-A0AAD4RZX8-F1
#
_entry.id   AF-A0AAD4RZX8-F1
#
_cell.length_a   1.000
_cell.length_b   1.000
_cell.length_c   1.000
_cell.angle_alpha   90.00
_cell.angle_beta   90.00
_cell.angle_gamma   90.00
#
_symmetry.space_group_name_H-M   'P 1'
#
loop_
_entity.id
_entity.type
_entity.pdbx_description
1 polymer ?
#
loop_
_entity_poly.entity_id
_entity_poly.type
_entity_poly.pdbx_seq_one_letter_code
_entity_poly.pdbx_strand_id
1 'polypeptide(L)'
;MHQVDLSGGYYDAGDNIKFNFPMAFTTTILSWSILEFGQLMGSDLQYAMDAVKWSTDYFIKCTNNPDVIYVQVGEPYSDHGCWDRPEDMDTDRMAYAINTTRPGSEVSAEMAAALAASSIVFKSSDPVYSKTLLDRATQVFNFANTYQGNYNDCLKPFVCPFYCDWSGFLDELAWGALWLYKATHQPSYLDSLTMNINKMKSTNYVAYAHEFGWDNKDAGINVLATIELLSNVSSLSNDGEEYRLHADQFVCGILPENPTSVNYSQGGLMHKKAGSNTQVAGAISFITLVYAVHLDRAQQAIQCPDGTQVTPQKMVAIAKSQVSDE
;
A
#
# COMPACT_ATOMS: atom_id res chain seq x y z
N MET A 1 -15.83 -24.05 -18.62
CA MET A 1 -15.63 -23.04 -17.54
C MET A 1 -15.14 -23.76 -16.32
N HIS A 2 -13.90 -23.52 -15.89
CA HIS A 2 -13.43 -24.04 -14.61
C HIS A 2 -14.10 -23.22 -13.51
N GLN A 3 -14.81 -23.87 -12.60
CA GLN A 3 -15.33 -23.22 -11.38
C GLN A 3 -14.13 -22.92 -10.48
N VAL A 4 -13.96 -21.64 -10.12
CA VAL A 4 -12.95 -21.18 -9.17
C VAL A 4 -13.67 -20.69 -7.92
N ASP A 5 -13.21 -21.10 -6.74
CA ASP A 5 -13.71 -20.54 -5.48
C ASP A 5 -13.04 -19.18 -5.23
N LEU A 6 -13.83 -18.11 -5.27
CA LEU A 6 -13.41 -16.74 -4.95
C LEU A 6 -14.22 -16.16 -3.78
N SER A 7 -14.75 -17.01 -2.90
CA SER A 7 -15.40 -16.61 -1.64
C SER A 7 -14.38 -16.08 -0.61
N GLY A 8 -14.85 -15.26 0.33
CA GLY A 8 -14.02 -14.54 1.32
C GLY A 8 -13.71 -13.10 0.90
N GLY A 9 -12.69 -12.49 1.50
CA GLY A 9 -12.30 -11.10 1.20
C GLY A 9 -13.31 -10.07 1.70
N TYR A 10 -13.06 -8.80 1.40
CA TYR A 10 -13.89 -7.69 1.84
C TYR A 10 -14.68 -7.07 0.70
N TYR A 11 -15.88 -6.60 0.99
CA TYR A 11 -16.51 -5.59 0.15
C TYR A 11 -15.76 -4.27 0.30
N ASP A 12 -15.72 -3.49 -0.77
CA ASP A 12 -14.85 -2.33 -0.86
C ASP A 12 -15.32 -1.14 0.00
N ALA A 13 -16.58 -0.74 -0.15
CA ALA A 13 -17.13 0.41 0.55
C ALA A 13 -18.55 0.15 1.08
N GLY A 14 -19.53 0.92 0.60
CA GLY A 14 -20.96 0.69 0.84
C GLY A 14 -21.63 -0.16 -0.23
N ASP A 15 -20.85 -0.66 -1.18
CA ASP A 15 -21.24 -1.55 -2.26
C ASP A 15 -20.90 -3.01 -1.91
N ASN A 16 -21.25 -3.96 -2.78
CA ASN A 16 -20.96 -5.38 -2.57
C ASN A 16 -19.93 -5.92 -3.58
N ILE A 17 -19.12 -5.02 -4.13
CA ILE A 17 -18.03 -5.34 -5.05
C ILE A 17 -16.76 -5.61 -4.25
N LYS A 18 -15.98 -6.57 -4.73
CA LYS A 18 -14.64 -6.84 -4.22
C LYS A 18 -13.63 -6.27 -5.19
N PHE A 19 -13.18 -5.03 -4.97
CA PHE A 19 -12.09 -4.43 -5.72
C PHE A 19 -10.75 -4.79 -5.08
N ASN A 20 -9.92 -5.57 -5.77
CA ASN A 20 -8.72 -6.12 -5.12
C ASN A 20 -7.58 -5.11 -5.01
N PHE A 21 -7.56 -4.06 -5.83
CA PHE A 21 -6.52 -3.04 -5.75
C PHE A 21 -6.55 -2.26 -4.42
N PRO A 22 -7.67 -1.61 -4.03
CA PRO A 22 -7.79 -0.99 -2.70
C PRO A 22 -7.79 -1.99 -1.54
N MET A 23 -8.34 -3.21 -1.73
CA MET A 23 -8.28 -4.25 -0.69
C MET A 23 -6.85 -4.69 -0.40
N ALA A 24 -6.02 -4.82 -1.44
CA ALA A 24 -4.62 -5.19 -1.29
C ALA A 24 -3.85 -4.09 -0.56
N PHE A 25 -4.02 -2.82 -0.97
CA PHE A 25 -3.46 -1.68 -0.23
C PHE A 25 -3.86 -1.70 1.25
N THR A 26 -5.15 -1.84 1.54
CA THR A 26 -5.67 -1.93 2.91
C THR A 26 -5.00 -3.06 3.70
N THR A 27 -4.81 -4.23 3.09
CA THR A 27 -4.15 -5.38 3.71
C THR A 27 -2.67 -5.11 3.99
N THR A 28 -1.97 -4.45 3.06
CA THR A 28 -0.57 -4.03 3.25
C THR A 28 -0.45 -3.06 4.43
N ILE A 29 -1.32 -2.05 4.52
CA ILE A 29 -1.28 -1.05 5.60
C ILE A 29 -1.67 -1.65 6.96
N LEU A 30 -2.69 -2.50 7.02
CA LEU A 30 -3.03 -3.22 8.26
C LEU A 30 -1.87 -4.10 8.73
N SER A 31 -1.21 -4.79 7.81
CA SER A 31 -0.02 -5.58 8.11
C SER A 31 1.12 -4.70 8.64
N TRP A 32 1.39 -3.57 7.98
CA TRP A 32 2.42 -2.63 8.43
C TRP A 32 2.12 -2.06 9.81
N SER A 33 0.86 -1.71 10.09
CA SER A 33 0.41 -1.25 11.41
C SER A 33 0.67 -2.29 12.50
N ILE A 34 0.36 -3.57 12.23
CA ILE A 34 0.66 -4.66 13.18
C ILE A 34 2.18 -4.81 13.40
N LEU A 35 2.98 -4.71 12.34
CA LEU A 35 4.44 -4.82 12.44
C LEU A 35 5.06 -3.70 13.28
N GLU A 36 4.56 -2.47 13.15
CA GLU A 36 5.13 -1.32 13.87
C GLU A 36 4.53 -1.13 15.27
N PHE A 37 3.23 -1.34 15.42
CA PHE A 37 2.47 -0.95 16.60
C PHE A 37 1.75 -2.12 17.28
N GLY A 38 1.92 -3.37 16.81
CA GLY A 38 1.20 -4.54 17.34
C GLY A 38 1.36 -4.74 18.85
N GLN A 39 2.50 -4.38 19.43
CA GLN A 39 2.73 -4.45 20.87
C GLN A 39 1.85 -3.48 21.69
N LEU A 40 1.34 -2.41 21.06
CA LEU A 40 0.45 -1.43 21.67
C LEU A 40 -1.02 -1.80 21.54
N MET A 41 -1.37 -2.79 20.71
CA MET A 41 -2.76 -3.16 20.41
C MET A 41 -3.42 -4.01 21.51
N GLY A 42 -2.66 -4.53 22.48
CA GLY A 42 -3.22 -5.31 23.60
C GLY A 42 -4.04 -6.51 23.13
N SER A 43 -5.29 -6.62 23.58
CA SER A 43 -6.21 -7.68 23.18
C SER A 43 -6.67 -7.58 21.72
N ASP A 44 -6.60 -6.39 21.12
CA ASP A 44 -7.09 -6.16 19.75
C ASP A 44 -6.11 -6.65 18.68
N LEU A 45 -4.88 -7.00 19.06
CA LEU A 45 -3.88 -7.56 18.15
C LEU A 45 -4.41 -8.81 17.42
N GLN A 46 -5.11 -9.70 18.12
CA GLN A 46 -5.64 -10.91 17.49
C GLN A 46 -6.71 -10.56 16.45
N TYR A 47 -7.59 -9.60 16.73
CA TYR A 47 -8.60 -9.15 15.76
C TYR A 47 -7.96 -8.48 14.54
N ALA A 48 -6.90 -7.69 14.74
CA ALA A 48 -6.15 -7.10 13.64
C ALA A 48 -5.50 -8.18 12.75
N MET A 49 -4.91 -9.21 13.37
CA MET A 49 -4.33 -10.35 12.65
C MET A 49 -5.41 -11.17 11.92
N ASP A 50 -6.56 -11.43 12.54
CA ASP A 50 -7.68 -12.13 11.92
C ASP A 50 -8.20 -11.34 10.71
N ALA A 51 -8.25 -10.01 10.80
CA ALA A 51 -8.66 -9.14 9.69
C ALA A 51 -7.70 -9.22 8.50
N VAL A 52 -6.38 -9.24 8.75
CA VAL A 52 -5.37 -9.47 7.71
C VAL A 52 -5.49 -10.88 7.14
N LYS A 53 -5.71 -11.89 7.99
CA LYS A 53 -5.86 -13.28 7.54
C LYS A 53 -7.04 -13.44 6.57
N TRP A 54 -8.15 -12.76 6.83
CA TRP A 54 -9.35 -12.84 6.01
C TRP A 54 -9.13 -12.37 4.56
N SER A 55 -8.36 -11.30 4.35
CA SER A 55 -8.01 -10.85 3.00
C SER A 55 -6.94 -11.73 2.37
N THR A 56 -5.93 -12.18 3.12
CA THR A 56 -4.86 -13.02 2.57
C THR A 56 -5.34 -14.42 2.18
N ASP A 57 -6.28 -15.02 2.92
CA ASP A 57 -6.94 -16.27 2.53
C ASP A 57 -7.65 -16.11 1.18
N TYR A 58 -8.28 -14.96 0.94
CA TYR A 58 -8.91 -14.64 -0.34
C TYR A 58 -7.87 -14.37 -1.45
N PHE A 59 -6.79 -13.64 -1.17
CA PHE A 59 -5.75 -13.38 -2.16
C PHE A 59 -5.03 -14.66 -2.61
N ILE A 60 -4.81 -15.63 -1.72
CA ILE A 60 -4.29 -16.95 -2.09
C ILE A 60 -5.20 -17.61 -3.15
N LYS A 61 -6.53 -17.51 -3.00
CA LYS A 61 -7.49 -18.03 -3.99
C LYS A 61 -7.40 -17.27 -5.32
N CYS A 62 -7.40 -15.94 -5.27
CA CYS A 62 -7.33 -15.07 -6.47
C CYS A 62 -6.07 -15.27 -7.31
N THR A 63 -4.99 -15.70 -6.67
CA THR A 63 -3.64 -15.80 -7.27
C THR A 63 -3.17 -17.23 -7.40
N ASN A 64 -4.05 -18.22 -7.19
CA ASN A 64 -3.67 -19.63 -7.17
C ASN A 64 -3.19 -20.15 -8.55
N ASN A 65 -3.61 -19.49 -9.62
CA ASN A 65 -3.15 -19.78 -10.98
C ASN A 65 -1.93 -18.89 -11.32
N PRO A 66 -0.80 -19.45 -11.79
CA PRO A 66 0.40 -18.66 -12.10
C PRO A 66 0.23 -17.66 -13.25
N ASP A 67 -0.69 -17.93 -14.19
CA ASP A 67 -0.86 -17.11 -15.41
C ASP A 67 -2.11 -16.21 -15.37
N VAL A 68 -2.90 -16.30 -14.30
CA VAL A 68 -4.19 -15.60 -14.16
C VAL A 68 -4.36 -15.10 -12.73
N ILE A 69 -4.61 -13.81 -12.58
CA ILE A 69 -4.92 -13.19 -11.28
C ILE A 69 -6.32 -12.59 -11.34
N TYR A 70 -7.17 -12.96 -10.39
CA TYR A 70 -8.49 -12.34 -10.21
C TYR A 70 -8.36 -11.03 -9.45
N VAL A 71 -8.88 -9.95 -10.04
CA VAL A 71 -8.71 -8.58 -9.56
C VAL A 71 -10.01 -7.93 -9.12
N GLN A 72 -11.16 -8.52 -9.50
CA GLN A 72 -12.47 -8.04 -9.10
C GLN A 72 -13.52 -9.16 -9.10
N VAL A 73 -14.48 -9.09 -8.17
CA VAL A 73 -15.69 -9.91 -8.17
C VAL A 73 -16.91 -9.01 -7.96
N GLY A 74 -17.82 -8.98 -8.94
CA GLY A 74 -18.95 -8.06 -8.99
C GLY A 74 -18.92 -7.21 -10.26
N GLU A 75 -20.00 -7.22 -11.04
CA GLU A 75 -20.23 -6.27 -12.13
C GLU A 75 -20.67 -4.93 -11.51
N PRO A 76 -19.91 -3.84 -11.73
CA PRO A 76 -20.05 -2.66 -10.89
C PRO A 76 -21.35 -1.87 -11.11
N TYR A 77 -21.85 -1.82 -12.34
CA TYR A 77 -23.05 -1.05 -12.65
C TYR A 77 -24.32 -1.76 -12.18
N SER A 78 -24.37 -3.09 -12.24
CA SER A 78 -25.43 -3.91 -11.69
C SER A 78 -25.46 -3.81 -10.18
N ASP A 79 -24.29 -3.84 -9.52
CA ASP A 79 -24.19 -3.72 -8.07
C ASP A 79 -24.64 -2.32 -7.60
N HIS A 80 -24.08 -1.26 -8.19
CA HIS A 80 -24.43 0.12 -7.81
C HIS A 80 -25.83 0.54 -8.27
N GLY A 81 -26.44 -0.20 -9.19
CA GLY A 81 -27.83 -0.05 -9.61
C GLY A 81 -28.84 -0.63 -8.62
N CYS A 82 -28.39 -1.38 -7.61
CA CYS A 82 -29.25 -2.03 -6.62
C CYS A 82 -28.83 -1.70 -5.18
N TRP A 83 -29.80 -1.40 -4.32
CA TRP A 83 -29.55 -1.17 -2.89
C TRP A 83 -30.04 -2.35 -2.08
N ASP A 84 -29.17 -3.34 -1.89
CA ASP A 84 -29.50 -4.59 -1.22
C ASP A 84 -28.51 -4.95 -0.11
N ARG A 85 -29.00 -5.77 0.82
CA ARG A 85 -28.15 -6.41 1.81
C ARG A 85 -27.24 -7.44 1.12
N PRO A 86 -25.94 -7.52 1.46
CA PRO A 86 -25.04 -8.49 0.86
C PRO A 86 -25.51 -9.95 0.99
N GLU A 87 -26.32 -10.28 2.01
CA GLU A 87 -26.88 -11.62 2.20
C GLU A 87 -28.00 -11.98 1.22
N ASP A 88 -28.68 -10.98 0.63
CA ASP A 88 -29.83 -11.17 -0.26
C ASP A 88 -29.51 -10.86 -1.73
N MET A 89 -28.25 -10.57 -2.04
CA MET A 89 -27.88 -10.03 -3.35
C MET A 89 -28.12 -11.01 -4.51
N ASP A 90 -28.74 -10.49 -5.57
CA ASP A 90 -29.00 -11.22 -6.82
C ASP A 90 -28.35 -10.57 -8.06
N THR A 91 -27.54 -9.54 -7.85
CA THR A 91 -26.75 -8.83 -8.88
C THR A 91 -25.66 -9.72 -9.50
N ASP A 92 -25.20 -9.39 -10.71
CA ASP A 92 -24.15 -10.17 -11.38
C ASP A 92 -22.82 -10.10 -10.63
N ARG A 93 -22.33 -11.26 -10.17
CA ARG A 93 -21.07 -11.42 -9.43
C ARG A 93 -19.93 -11.95 -10.31
N MET A 94 -19.86 -11.49 -11.54
CA MET A 94 -18.81 -11.86 -12.48
C MET A 94 -17.41 -11.63 -11.90
N ALA A 95 -16.51 -12.59 -12.12
CA ALA A 95 -15.12 -12.48 -11.73
C ALA A 95 -14.28 -11.96 -12.90
N TYR A 96 -13.55 -10.87 -12.67
CA TYR A 96 -12.63 -10.27 -13.64
C TYR A 96 -11.20 -10.64 -13.30
N ALA A 97 -10.42 -10.92 -14.34
CA ALA A 97 -9.04 -11.37 -14.20
C ALA A 97 -8.14 -10.76 -15.26
N ILE A 98 -6.90 -10.54 -14.85
CA ILE A 98 -5.76 -10.22 -15.71
C ILE A 98 -4.96 -11.50 -16.00
N ASN A 99 -4.15 -11.47 -17.05
CA ASN A 99 -3.31 -12.60 -17.45
C ASN A 99 -2.06 -12.12 -18.20
N THR A 100 -1.25 -13.06 -18.68
CA THR A 100 0.02 -12.78 -19.35
C THR A 100 -0.09 -11.96 -20.65
N THR A 101 -1.29 -11.84 -21.25
CA THR A 101 -1.53 -11.02 -22.47
C THR A 101 -2.36 -9.76 -22.21
N ARG A 102 -3.03 -9.69 -21.06
CA ARG A 102 -3.80 -8.55 -20.56
C ARG A 102 -3.39 -8.32 -19.10
N PRO A 103 -2.19 -7.75 -18.87
CA PRO A 103 -1.61 -7.63 -17.54
C PRO A 103 -2.28 -6.52 -16.71
N GLY A 104 -1.93 -6.51 -15.43
CA GLY A 104 -2.29 -5.48 -14.45
C GLY A 104 -1.23 -5.47 -13.36
N SER A 105 -0.12 -4.77 -13.63
CA SER A 105 1.08 -4.80 -12.80
C SER A 105 0.85 -4.15 -11.45
N GLU A 106 0.12 -3.05 -11.40
CA GLU A 106 -0.25 -2.29 -10.21
C GLU A 106 -0.98 -3.18 -9.19
N VAL A 107 -2.16 -3.70 -9.54
CA VAL A 107 -2.95 -4.56 -8.65
C VAL A 107 -2.23 -5.86 -8.28
N SER A 108 -1.46 -6.44 -9.22
CA SER A 108 -0.66 -7.63 -8.92
C SER A 108 0.45 -7.35 -7.91
N ALA A 109 1.20 -6.27 -8.11
CA ALA A 109 2.32 -5.92 -7.25
C ALA A 109 1.83 -5.45 -5.86
N GLU A 110 0.68 -4.78 -5.76
CA GLU A 110 0.06 -4.46 -4.47
C GLU A 110 -0.44 -5.72 -3.75
N MET A 111 -1.04 -6.69 -4.46
CA MET A 111 -1.39 -7.99 -3.86
C MET A 111 -0.14 -8.75 -3.38
N ALA A 112 0.96 -8.65 -4.11
CA ALA A 112 2.23 -9.22 -3.67
C ALA A 112 2.79 -8.51 -2.42
N ALA A 113 2.72 -7.18 -2.37
CA ALA A 113 3.09 -6.38 -1.19
C ALA A 113 2.27 -6.79 0.03
N ALA A 114 0.95 -6.92 -0.13
CA ALA A 114 0.03 -7.35 0.93
C ALA A 114 0.40 -8.73 1.49
N LEU A 115 0.62 -9.71 0.59
CA LEU A 115 1.01 -11.06 0.98
C LEU A 115 2.41 -11.10 1.63
N ALA A 116 3.37 -10.32 1.12
CA ALA A 116 4.72 -10.24 1.68
C ALA A 116 4.70 -9.61 3.08
N ALA A 117 4.04 -8.46 3.27
CA ALA A 117 3.89 -7.80 4.56
C ALA A 117 3.19 -8.73 5.58
N SER A 118 2.11 -9.38 5.16
CA SER A 118 1.36 -10.34 5.99
C SER A 118 2.21 -11.55 6.38
N SER A 119 3.09 -12.04 5.49
CA SER A 119 3.99 -13.15 5.81
C SER A 119 4.89 -12.84 7.01
N ILE A 120 5.28 -11.58 7.19
CA ILE A 120 6.10 -11.13 8.32
C ILE A 120 5.24 -11.12 9.60
N VAL A 121 3.99 -10.66 9.53
CA VAL A 121 3.04 -10.64 10.66
C VAL A 121 2.83 -12.04 11.24
N PHE A 122 2.64 -13.04 10.40
CA PHE A 122 2.37 -14.42 10.84
C PHE A 122 3.64 -15.25 11.11
N LYS A 123 4.84 -14.70 10.92
CA LYS A 123 6.10 -15.45 10.94
C LYS A 123 6.33 -16.25 12.23
N SER A 124 5.93 -15.71 13.38
CA SER A 124 6.10 -16.34 14.69
C SER A 124 4.90 -17.17 15.14
N SER A 125 3.68 -16.72 14.82
CA SER A 125 2.42 -17.31 15.29
C SER A 125 1.95 -18.48 14.40
N ASP A 126 2.17 -18.38 13.08
CA ASP A 126 1.87 -19.44 12.12
C ASP A 126 2.93 -19.49 11.01
N PRO A 127 4.09 -20.14 11.28
CA PRO A 127 5.19 -20.21 10.32
C PRO A 127 4.84 -20.90 9.00
N VAL A 128 3.87 -21.83 9.01
CA VAL A 128 3.44 -22.56 7.80
C VAL A 128 2.62 -21.64 6.90
N TYR A 129 1.68 -20.89 7.49
CA TYR A 129 0.91 -19.91 6.76
C TYR A 129 1.79 -18.75 6.27
N SER A 130 2.68 -18.24 7.12
CA SER A 130 3.70 -17.25 6.76
C SER A 130 4.49 -17.66 5.51
N LYS A 131 4.99 -18.90 5.46
CA LYS A 131 5.71 -19.41 4.27
C LYS A 131 4.81 -19.45 3.04
N THR A 132 3.56 -19.89 3.18
CA THR A 132 2.59 -19.95 2.08
C THR A 132 2.32 -18.56 1.50
N LEU A 133 2.17 -17.56 2.36
CA LEU A 133 2.00 -16.16 1.95
C LEU A 133 3.22 -15.64 1.21
N LEU A 134 4.43 -15.90 1.72
CA LEU A 134 5.67 -15.45 1.10
C LEU A 134 5.91 -16.11 -0.26
N ASP A 135 5.73 -17.43 -0.35
CA ASP A 135 5.86 -18.19 -1.61
C ASP A 135 4.88 -17.67 -2.66
N ARG A 136 3.65 -17.31 -2.25
CA ARG A 136 2.67 -16.72 -3.16
C ARG A 136 3.03 -15.28 -3.53
N ALA A 137 3.47 -14.45 -2.58
CA ALA A 137 3.91 -13.08 -2.82
C ALA A 137 5.02 -13.03 -3.89
N THR A 138 6.02 -13.90 -3.78
CA THR A 138 7.09 -14.01 -4.78
C THR A 138 6.57 -14.36 -6.16
N GLN A 139 5.63 -15.31 -6.27
CA GLN A 139 5.03 -15.70 -7.57
C GLN A 139 4.22 -14.57 -8.20
N VAL A 140 3.39 -13.90 -7.40
CA VAL A 140 2.53 -12.80 -7.84
C VAL A 140 3.36 -11.59 -8.27
N PHE A 141 4.41 -11.25 -7.52
CA PHE A 141 5.34 -10.19 -7.90
C PHE A 141 6.09 -10.52 -9.20
N ASN A 142 6.52 -11.77 -9.37
CA ASN A 142 7.18 -12.20 -10.60
C ASN A 142 6.24 -12.06 -11.82
N PHE A 143 4.96 -12.40 -11.68
CA PHE A 143 3.95 -12.15 -12.71
C PHE A 143 3.87 -10.64 -13.02
N ALA A 144 3.70 -9.80 -12.00
CA ALA A 144 3.56 -8.34 -12.15
C ALA A 144 4.77 -7.70 -12.85
N ASN A 145 5.97 -8.12 -12.47
CA ASN A 145 7.23 -7.57 -12.98
C ASN A 145 7.60 -8.10 -14.37
N THR A 146 7.18 -9.32 -14.71
CA THR A 146 7.45 -9.94 -16.02
C THR A 146 6.47 -9.46 -17.09
N TYR A 147 5.18 -9.44 -16.77
CA TYR A 147 4.11 -9.04 -17.68
C TYR A 147 3.66 -7.63 -17.32
N GLN A 148 4.43 -6.63 -17.79
CA GLN A 148 4.18 -5.24 -17.43
C GLN A 148 3.03 -4.62 -18.24
N GLY A 149 2.06 -4.02 -17.55
CA GLY A 149 1.01 -3.20 -18.16
C GLY A 149 -0.12 -2.89 -17.20
N ASN A 150 -0.94 -1.91 -17.57
CA ASN A 150 -1.98 -1.36 -16.72
C ASN A 150 -3.30 -2.10 -16.92
N TYR A 151 -3.97 -2.53 -15.84
CA TYR A 151 -5.25 -3.21 -15.95
C TYR A 151 -6.37 -2.32 -16.53
N ASN A 152 -6.23 -0.99 -16.45
CA ASN A 152 -7.11 -0.04 -17.14
C ASN A 152 -7.15 -0.32 -18.64
N ASP A 153 -6.07 -0.80 -19.25
CA ASP A 153 -6.01 -1.02 -20.69
C ASP A 153 -6.95 -2.14 -21.15
N CYS A 154 -7.26 -3.10 -20.26
CA CYS A 154 -8.06 -4.27 -20.59
C CYS A 154 -9.37 -4.40 -19.81
N LEU A 155 -9.48 -3.76 -18.65
CA LEU A 155 -10.62 -3.84 -17.75
C LEU A 155 -11.29 -2.49 -17.48
N LYS A 156 -10.92 -1.42 -18.21
CA LYS A 156 -11.47 -0.06 -18.02
C LYS A 156 -12.97 0.00 -17.72
N PRO A 157 -13.86 -0.70 -18.47
CA PRO A 157 -15.29 -0.58 -18.24
C PRO A 157 -15.76 -1.06 -16.86
N PHE A 158 -14.96 -1.87 -16.17
CA PHE A 158 -15.34 -2.51 -14.90
C PHE A 158 -14.58 -1.97 -13.69
N VAL A 159 -13.37 -1.46 -13.92
CA VAL A 159 -12.52 -0.88 -12.85
C VAL A 159 -12.60 0.65 -12.82
N CYS A 160 -12.86 1.30 -13.95
CA CYS A 160 -13.07 2.75 -14.05
C CYS A 160 -14.56 3.09 -14.22
N PRO A 161 -15.08 4.14 -13.58
CA PRO A 161 -14.36 5.21 -12.88
C PRO A 161 -14.07 4.96 -11.40
N PHE A 162 -14.19 3.72 -10.91
CA PHE A 162 -14.13 3.39 -9.48
C PHE A 162 -12.70 3.44 -8.91
N TYR A 163 -11.82 2.57 -9.39
CA TYR A 163 -10.43 2.44 -8.98
C TYR A 163 -9.48 2.51 -10.19
N CYS A 164 -9.59 3.53 -11.02
CA CYS A 164 -8.63 3.70 -12.11
C CYS A 164 -7.21 3.82 -11.58
N ASP A 165 -6.26 3.14 -12.21
CA ASP A 165 -4.84 3.45 -12.00
C ASP A 165 -4.49 4.81 -12.64
N TRP A 166 -4.09 5.78 -11.82
CA TRP A 166 -3.69 7.12 -12.28
C TRP A 166 -2.18 7.36 -12.18
N SER A 167 -1.50 6.79 -11.18
CA SER A 167 -0.05 6.90 -10.99
C SER A 167 0.75 6.05 -11.98
N GLY A 168 0.13 5.03 -12.57
CA GLY A 168 0.82 3.96 -13.27
C GLY A 168 1.29 2.88 -12.28
N PHE A 169 1.95 1.85 -12.79
CA PHE A 169 2.28 0.64 -12.01
C PHE A 169 3.70 0.60 -11.42
N LEU A 170 4.51 1.62 -11.68
CA LEU A 170 5.94 1.58 -11.35
C LEU A 170 6.17 1.73 -9.85
N ASP A 171 5.33 2.49 -9.15
CA ASP A 171 5.40 2.64 -7.71
C ASP A 171 4.95 1.36 -7.00
N GLU A 172 3.95 0.61 -7.48
CA GLU A 172 3.63 -0.71 -6.91
C GLU A 172 4.72 -1.73 -7.16
N LEU A 173 5.36 -1.71 -8.33
CA LEU A 173 6.51 -2.60 -8.58
C LEU A 173 7.68 -2.28 -7.64
N ALA A 174 7.94 -1.00 -7.35
CA ALA A 174 8.93 -0.59 -6.35
C ALA A 174 8.51 -1.01 -4.92
N TRP A 175 7.25 -0.75 -4.57
CA TRP A 175 6.65 -1.06 -3.27
C TRP A 175 6.61 -2.57 -2.96
N GLY A 176 6.12 -3.37 -3.89
CA GLY A 176 6.10 -4.83 -3.78
C GLY A 176 7.49 -5.43 -3.68
N ALA A 177 8.46 -4.90 -4.44
CA ALA A 177 9.86 -5.30 -4.33
C ALA A 177 10.40 -5.00 -2.93
N LEU A 178 10.13 -3.81 -2.40
CA LEU A 178 10.62 -3.40 -1.09
C LEU A 178 10.01 -4.23 0.06
N TRP A 179 8.73 -4.59 0.00
CA TRP A 179 8.12 -5.52 0.97
C TRP A 179 8.71 -6.93 0.89
N LEU A 180 8.97 -7.43 -0.32
CA LEU A 180 9.64 -8.71 -0.52
C LEU A 180 11.09 -8.66 -0.02
N TYR A 181 11.79 -7.55 -0.20
CA TYR A 181 13.10 -7.34 0.39
C TYR A 181 13.01 -7.39 1.92
N LYS A 182 12.08 -6.66 2.54
CA LYS A 182 11.88 -6.69 4.00
C LYS A 182 11.55 -8.10 4.51
N ALA A 183 10.80 -8.90 3.76
CA ALA A 183 10.43 -10.26 4.14
C ALA A 183 11.58 -11.27 3.98
N THR A 184 12.48 -11.07 3.00
CA THR A 184 13.45 -12.11 2.56
C THR A 184 14.92 -11.72 2.68
N HIS A 185 15.22 -10.42 2.72
CA HIS A 185 16.54 -9.81 2.55
C HIS A 185 17.29 -10.24 1.27
N GLN A 186 16.57 -10.68 0.22
CA GLN A 186 17.20 -11.04 -1.05
C GLN A 186 17.58 -9.78 -1.86
N PRO A 187 18.85 -9.60 -2.25
CA PRO A 187 19.31 -8.39 -2.96
C PRO A 187 18.63 -8.13 -4.30
N SER A 188 18.14 -9.17 -4.99
CA SER A 188 17.42 -9.04 -6.27
C SER A 188 16.17 -8.17 -6.18
N TYR A 189 15.55 -8.08 -4.99
CA TYR A 189 14.43 -7.18 -4.75
C TYR A 189 14.87 -5.72 -4.62
N LEU A 190 16.07 -5.44 -4.09
CA LEU A 190 16.64 -4.08 -4.14
C LEU A 190 16.99 -3.68 -5.58
N ASP A 191 17.54 -4.60 -6.37
CA ASP A 191 17.79 -4.34 -7.80
C ASP A 191 16.48 -3.98 -8.53
N SER A 192 15.40 -4.68 -8.20
CA SER A 192 14.06 -4.41 -8.75
C SER A 192 13.50 -3.07 -8.29
N LEU A 193 13.67 -2.71 -7.01
CA LEU A 193 13.32 -1.39 -6.48
C LEU A 193 14.07 -0.29 -7.25
N THR A 194 15.40 -0.34 -7.29
CA THR A 194 16.25 0.67 -7.95
C THR A 194 15.92 0.79 -9.44
N MET A 195 15.66 -0.32 -10.13
CA MET A 195 15.25 -0.30 -11.54
C MET A 195 13.93 0.48 -11.74
N ASN A 196 12.90 0.22 -10.92
CA ASN A 196 11.60 0.89 -11.07
C ASN A 196 11.66 2.36 -10.65
N ILE A 197 12.39 2.70 -9.59
CA ILE A 197 12.66 4.09 -9.20
C ILE A 197 13.34 4.87 -10.34
N ASN A 198 14.36 4.28 -10.98
CA ASN A 198 15.05 4.92 -12.11
C ASN A 198 14.13 5.11 -13.33
N LYS A 199 13.25 4.14 -13.62
CA LYS A 199 12.24 4.28 -14.67
C LYS A 199 11.30 5.44 -14.37
N MET A 200 10.78 5.55 -13.14
CA MET A 200 9.93 6.66 -12.72
C MET A 200 10.64 8.01 -12.95
N LYS A 201 11.88 8.17 -12.46
CA LYS A 201 12.67 9.39 -12.69
C LYS A 201 12.82 9.74 -14.18
N SER A 202 12.98 8.74 -15.04
CA SER A 202 13.18 8.93 -16.48
C SER A 202 11.93 9.34 -17.26
N THR A 203 10.73 8.98 -16.77
CA THR A 203 9.48 9.25 -17.48
C THR A 203 8.88 10.61 -17.15
N ASN A 204 9.63 11.50 -16.48
CA ASN A 204 9.06 12.63 -15.74
C ASN A 204 7.85 12.15 -14.93
N TYR A 205 7.97 10.97 -14.28
CA TYR A 205 7.14 10.70 -13.11
C TYR A 205 7.51 11.81 -12.17
N VAL A 206 6.74 12.88 -12.25
CA VAL A 206 6.82 13.89 -11.24
C VAL A 206 6.43 13.11 -10.01
N ALA A 207 7.34 13.07 -9.05
CA ALA A 207 7.03 12.76 -7.66
C ALA A 207 6.00 13.80 -7.18
N TYR A 208 4.82 13.81 -7.81
CA TYR A 208 3.74 14.71 -7.56
C TYR A 208 3.25 14.29 -6.20
N ALA A 209 3.51 15.19 -5.26
CA ALA A 209 2.65 15.45 -4.13
C ALA A 209 2.75 14.51 -2.94
N HIS A 210 3.88 13.81 -2.74
CA HIS A 210 4.16 13.20 -1.45
C HIS A 210 2.95 12.35 -1.02
N GLU A 211 2.40 11.60 -1.99
CA GLU A 211 1.11 10.93 -1.86
C GLU A 211 1.29 9.57 -1.20
N PHE A 212 0.23 9.13 -0.52
CA PHE A 212 0.16 7.77 -0.03
C PHE A 212 -1.29 7.31 -0.02
N GLY A 213 -1.59 6.29 -0.80
CA GLY A 213 -2.94 5.76 -0.96
C GLY A 213 -2.96 4.48 -1.78
N TRP A 214 -4.17 4.02 -2.09
CA TRP A 214 -4.37 2.80 -2.87
C TRP A 214 -3.84 2.90 -4.30
N ASP A 215 -3.71 4.11 -4.85
CA ASP A 215 -3.17 4.38 -6.18
C ASP A 215 -1.66 4.68 -6.09
N ASN A 216 -1.23 5.65 -5.29
CA ASN A 216 0.17 6.07 -5.25
C ASN A 216 0.92 5.69 -3.96
N LYS A 217 2.10 5.06 -4.07
CA LYS A 217 2.88 4.51 -2.95
C LYS A 217 4.15 5.32 -2.61
N ASP A 218 4.37 6.46 -3.25
CA ASP A 218 5.62 7.24 -3.20
C ASP A 218 6.12 7.52 -1.77
N ALA A 219 5.30 8.11 -0.89
CA ALA A 219 5.73 8.39 0.48
C ALA A 219 6.04 7.11 1.27
N GLY A 220 5.26 6.05 1.04
CA GLY A 220 5.45 4.75 1.65
C GLY A 220 6.77 4.10 1.25
N ILE A 221 7.11 4.13 -0.04
CA ILE A 221 8.38 3.61 -0.57
C ILE A 221 9.56 4.34 0.06
N ASN A 222 9.56 5.67 0.05
CA ASN A 222 10.68 6.46 0.57
C ASN A 222 10.88 6.23 2.07
N VAL A 223 9.79 6.21 2.88
CA VAL A 223 9.88 5.94 4.32
C VAL A 223 10.33 4.51 4.59
N LEU A 224 9.74 3.51 3.94
CA LEU A 224 10.11 2.11 4.16
C LEU A 224 11.54 1.83 3.71
N ALA A 225 11.99 2.37 2.58
CA ALA A 225 13.34 2.18 2.07
C ALA A 225 14.36 2.84 2.99
N THR A 226 14.05 4.05 3.49
CA THR A 226 14.85 4.72 4.52
C THR A 226 15.02 3.83 5.75
N ILE A 227 13.94 3.25 6.26
CA ILE A 227 13.97 2.38 7.44
C ILE A 227 14.83 1.12 7.17
N GLU A 228 14.62 0.43 6.06
CA GLU A 228 15.31 -0.83 5.77
C GLU A 228 16.79 -0.64 5.38
N LEU A 229 17.12 0.46 4.70
CA LEU A 229 18.47 0.69 4.16
C LEU A 229 19.37 1.49 5.11
N LEU A 230 18.83 2.38 5.94
CA LEU A 230 19.64 3.12 6.93
C LEU A 230 19.89 2.32 8.21
N SER A 231 19.03 1.37 8.57
CA SER A 231 19.20 0.54 9.77
C SER A 231 20.37 -0.46 9.65
N ASN A 232 20.85 -0.73 8.44
CA ASN A 232 22.03 -1.55 8.18
C ASN A 232 23.28 -0.65 8.09
N VAL A 233 23.91 -0.42 9.25
CA VAL A 233 25.05 0.49 9.52
C VAL A 233 26.32 0.24 8.67
N SER A 234 26.30 -0.70 7.73
CA SER A 234 27.39 -0.95 6.78
C SER A 234 27.08 -0.27 5.44
N SER A 235 27.69 0.90 5.25
CA SER A 235 27.72 1.72 4.03
C SER A 235 26.35 2.18 3.52
N LEU A 236 26.09 3.47 3.73
CA LEU A 236 25.20 4.27 2.90
C LEU A 236 25.58 4.00 1.44
N SER A 237 24.79 3.19 0.73
CA SER A 237 24.73 3.36 -0.71
C SER A 237 24.12 4.75 -0.95
N ASN A 238 24.57 5.47 -1.98
CA ASN A 238 24.01 6.78 -2.34
C ASN A 238 22.47 6.74 -2.45
N ASP A 239 21.90 5.57 -2.77
CA ASP A 239 20.47 5.33 -2.86
C ASP A 239 19.74 5.50 -1.51
N GLY A 240 20.34 5.08 -0.38
CA GLY A 240 19.72 5.20 0.95
C GLY A 240 19.55 6.66 1.41
N GLU A 241 20.51 7.52 1.09
CA GLU A 241 20.44 8.96 1.37
C GLU A 241 19.36 9.66 0.52
N GLU A 242 19.14 9.18 -0.71
CA GLU A 242 18.10 9.74 -1.59
C GLU A 242 16.69 9.41 -1.07
N TYR A 243 16.43 8.17 -0.66
CA TYR A 243 15.14 7.82 -0.04
C TYR A 243 14.88 8.63 1.23
N ARG A 244 15.93 8.81 2.05
CA ARG A 244 15.87 9.64 3.26
C ARG A 244 15.51 11.07 2.94
N LEU A 245 16.15 11.66 1.93
CA LEU A 245 15.87 13.01 1.48
C LEU A 245 14.39 13.17 1.08
N HIS A 246 13.84 12.22 0.32
CA HIS A 246 12.44 12.28 -0.11
C HIS A 246 11.44 12.01 1.02
N ALA A 247 11.76 11.11 1.95
CA ALA A 247 10.97 10.91 3.16
C ALA A 247 10.94 12.17 4.04
N ASP A 248 12.07 12.86 4.14
CA ASP A 248 12.17 14.14 4.86
C ASP A 248 11.37 15.25 4.17
N GLN A 249 11.48 15.36 2.83
CA GLN A 249 10.68 16.29 2.05
C GLN A 249 9.18 16.05 2.18
N PHE A 250 8.75 14.78 2.24
CA PHE A 250 7.35 14.42 2.52
C PHE A 250 6.88 15.02 3.84
N VAL A 251 7.62 14.82 4.94
CA VAL A 251 7.24 15.36 6.25
C VAL A 251 7.26 16.89 6.25
N CYS A 252 8.28 17.50 5.64
CA CYS A 252 8.35 18.95 5.50
C CYS A 252 7.16 19.51 4.71
N GLY A 253 6.72 18.79 3.67
CA GLY A 253 5.63 19.22 2.80
C GLY A 253 4.23 19.13 3.43
N ILE A 254 4.08 18.40 4.55
CA ILE A 254 2.80 18.32 5.29
C ILE A 254 2.76 19.23 6.51
N LEU A 255 3.83 19.98 6.80
CA LEU A 255 3.87 20.87 7.95
C LEU A 255 2.78 21.96 7.86
N PRO A 256 2.03 22.22 8.95
CA PRO A 256 0.95 23.21 8.93
C PRO A 256 1.44 24.65 8.73
N GLU A 257 2.70 24.95 9.04
CA GLU A 257 3.27 26.29 8.89
C GLU A 257 3.47 26.70 7.43
N ASN A 258 3.78 25.75 6.55
CA ASN A 258 4.01 25.99 5.13
C ASN A 258 3.72 24.73 4.29
N PRO A 259 2.46 24.29 4.21
CA PRO A 259 2.13 23.02 3.56
C PRO A 259 2.27 23.14 2.04
N THR A 260 3.01 22.21 1.45
CA THR A 260 3.21 22.12 -0.02
C THR A 260 2.55 20.89 -0.63
N SER A 261 2.27 19.87 0.19
CA SER A 261 1.77 18.54 -0.25
C SER A 261 0.30 18.32 0.06
N VAL A 262 -0.24 19.09 1.00
CA VAL A 262 -1.64 19.01 1.46
C VAL A 262 -2.19 20.42 1.64
N ASN A 263 -3.51 20.53 1.80
CA ASN A 263 -4.16 21.71 2.33
C ASN A 263 -4.67 21.41 3.74
N TYR A 264 -4.84 22.46 4.54
CA TYR A 264 -5.48 22.36 5.84
C TYR A 264 -6.82 23.10 5.80
N SER A 265 -7.86 22.43 6.30
CA SER A 265 -9.15 23.09 6.55
C SER A 265 -9.01 24.11 7.68
N GLN A 266 -10.03 24.97 7.86
CA GLN A 266 -10.05 25.91 8.99
C GLN A 266 -9.99 25.20 10.35
N GLY A 267 -10.47 23.95 10.43
CA GLY A 267 -10.41 23.10 11.62
C GLY A 267 -9.14 22.27 11.75
N GLY A 268 -8.13 22.46 10.89
CA GLY A 268 -6.84 21.75 11.02
C GLY A 268 -6.79 20.35 10.41
N LEU A 269 -7.85 19.87 9.76
CA LEU A 269 -7.84 18.62 8.99
C LEU A 269 -7.00 18.76 7.71
N MET A 270 -6.04 17.86 7.50
CA MET A 270 -5.30 17.66 6.27
C MET A 270 -6.22 17.11 5.17
N HIS A 271 -6.15 17.70 3.98
CA HIS A 271 -6.91 17.22 2.83
C HIS A 271 -6.23 17.55 1.50
N LYS A 272 -6.61 16.83 0.45
CA LYS A 272 -6.24 17.11 -0.94
C LYS A 272 -7.43 17.67 -1.71
N LYS A 273 -7.20 18.11 -2.95
CA LYS A 273 -8.26 18.71 -3.79
C LYS A 273 -9.29 17.68 -4.28
N ALA A 274 -8.90 16.42 -4.41
CA ALA A 274 -9.74 15.32 -4.86
C ALA A 274 -9.55 14.11 -3.92
N GLY A 275 -10.55 13.23 -3.90
CA GLY A 275 -10.56 12.02 -3.06
C GLY A 275 -11.29 12.18 -1.72
N SER A 276 -11.23 11.13 -0.90
CA SER A 276 -11.81 11.14 0.45
C SER A 276 -10.85 11.81 1.43
N ASN A 277 -11.27 12.93 2.01
CA ASN A 277 -10.40 13.76 2.85
C ASN A 277 -9.90 13.02 4.10
N THR A 278 -10.74 12.20 4.73
CA THR A 278 -10.37 11.44 5.94
C THR A 278 -9.44 10.27 5.64
N GLN A 279 -9.55 9.67 4.45
CA GLN A 279 -8.61 8.65 3.98
C GLN A 279 -7.20 9.24 3.83
N VAL A 280 -7.10 10.42 3.20
CA VAL A 280 -5.82 11.13 3.02
C VAL A 280 -5.21 11.46 4.38
N ALA A 281 -5.99 12.04 5.28
CA ALA A 281 -5.52 12.39 6.63
C ALA A 281 -5.02 11.15 7.39
N GLY A 282 -5.76 10.04 7.33
CA GLY A 282 -5.40 8.77 7.98
C GLY A 282 -4.11 8.16 7.41
N ALA A 283 -4.00 8.05 6.08
CA ALA A 283 -2.83 7.47 5.43
C ALA A 283 -1.55 8.28 5.66
N ILE A 284 -1.63 9.61 5.53
CA ILE A 284 -0.51 10.52 5.80
C ILE A 284 -0.12 10.46 7.28
N SER A 285 -1.09 10.49 8.19
CA SER A 285 -0.79 10.42 9.63
C SER A 285 -0.12 9.10 10.01
N PHE A 286 -0.58 7.98 9.44
CA PHE A 286 0.03 6.67 9.65
C PHE A 286 1.50 6.66 9.21
N ILE A 287 1.79 7.06 7.96
CA ILE A 287 3.16 7.01 7.45
C ILE A 287 4.08 7.99 8.20
N THR A 288 3.56 9.16 8.59
CA THR A 288 4.28 10.11 9.46
C THR A 288 4.61 9.50 10.82
N LEU A 289 3.67 8.77 11.45
CA LEU A 289 3.93 8.11 12.74
C LEU A 289 4.98 7.00 12.64
N VAL A 290 4.88 6.16 11.60
CA VAL A 290 5.89 5.12 11.34
C VAL A 290 7.27 5.75 11.25
N TYR A 291 7.40 6.82 10.46
CA TYR A 291 8.68 7.47 10.29
C TYR A 291 9.20 8.13 11.57
N ALA A 292 8.31 8.77 12.34
CA ALA A 292 8.65 9.39 13.63
C ALA A 292 9.24 8.36 14.61
N VAL A 293 8.65 7.18 14.71
CA VAL A 293 9.13 6.12 15.64
C VAL A 293 10.55 5.68 15.29
N HIS A 294 10.86 5.48 14.01
CA HIS A 294 12.20 5.07 13.60
C HIS A 294 13.22 6.19 13.78
N LEU A 295 12.81 7.44 13.52
CA LEU A 295 13.62 8.61 13.79
C LEU A 295 13.95 8.80 15.28
N ASP A 296 12.98 8.58 16.15
CA ASP A 296 13.16 8.66 17.61
C ASP A 296 14.14 7.59 18.11
N ARG A 297 13.99 6.35 17.63
CA ARG A 297 14.94 5.25 17.90
C ARG A 297 16.36 5.58 17.45
N ALA A 298 16.50 6.26 16.31
CA ALA A 298 17.78 6.69 15.76
C ALA A 298 18.32 7.99 16.39
N GLN A 299 17.56 8.63 17.29
CA GLN A 299 17.88 9.95 17.87
C GLN A 299 18.13 11.04 16.81
N GLN A 300 17.36 11.00 15.72
CA GLN A 300 17.49 11.90 14.59
C GLN A 300 16.26 12.81 14.45
N ALA A 301 16.46 13.94 13.77
CA ALA A 301 15.42 14.91 13.43
C ALA A 301 15.56 15.31 11.97
N ILE A 302 14.48 15.81 11.39
CA ILE A 302 14.44 16.27 10.00
C ILE A 302 14.85 17.73 9.94
N GLN A 303 15.63 18.09 8.91
CA GLN A 303 15.94 19.48 8.59
C GLN A 303 15.24 19.87 7.28
N CYS A 304 14.23 20.72 7.37
CA CYS A 304 13.50 21.19 6.20
C CYS A 304 14.28 22.27 5.44
N PRO A 305 14.03 22.45 4.12
CA PRO A 305 14.74 23.43 3.30
C PRO A 305 14.61 24.89 3.77
N ASP A 306 13.55 25.22 4.50
CA ASP A 306 13.30 26.54 5.10
C ASP A 306 14.03 26.76 6.44
N GLY A 307 14.80 25.77 6.91
CA GLY A 307 15.51 25.79 8.19
C GLY A 307 14.68 25.28 9.38
N THR A 308 13.43 24.85 9.15
CA THR A 308 12.61 24.26 10.21
C THR A 308 13.15 22.90 10.61
N GLN A 309 13.46 22.72 11.90
CA GLN A 309 13.76 21.42 12.46
C GLN A 309 12.47 20.71 12.90
N VAL A 310 12.25 19.48 12.43
CA VAL A 310 11.10 18.66 12.79
C VAL A 310 11.55 17.47 13.62
N THR A 311 11.13 17.45 14.89
CA THR A 311 11.42 16.34 15.81
C THR A 311 10.36 15.23 15.67
N PRO A 312 10.67 13.98 16.08
CA PRO A 312 9.68 12.93 16.18
C PRO A 312 8.42 13.33 16.97
N GLN A 313 8.59 14.08 18.06
CA GLN A 313 7.48 14.57 18.88
C GLN A 313 6.58 15.55 18.11
N LYS A 314 7.15 16.40 17.25
CA LYS A 314 6.37 17.27 16.36
C LYS A 314 5.58 16.45 15.34
N MET A 315 6.18 15.41 14.75
CA MET A 315 5.51 14.50 13.83
C MET A 315 4.34 13.76 14.48
N VAL A 316 4.53 13.26 15.71
CA VAL A 316 3.47 12.65 16.51
C VAL A 316 2.34 13.64 16.81
N ALA A 317 2.67 14.88 17.15
CA ALA A 317 1.67 15.92 17.39
C ALA A 317 0.82 16.24 16.14
N ILE A 318 1.47 16.28 14.96
CA ILE A 318 0.76 16.46 13.67
C ILE A 318 -0.18 15.29 13.42
N ALA A 319 0.29 14.05 13.54
CA ALA A 319 -0.57 12.88 13.32
C ALA A 319 -1.72 12.81 14.35
N LYS A 320 -1.46 13.16 15.61
CA LYS A 320 -2.48 13.21 16.67
C LYS A 320 -3.59 14.20 16.30
N SER A 321 -3.26 15.40 15.81
CA SER A 321 -4.26 16.41 15.48
C SER A 321 -5.22 16.01 14.35
N GLN A 322 -4.90 14.96 13.60
CA GLN A 322 -5.77 14.44 12.53
C GLN A 322 -6.77 13.38 13.00
N VAL A 323 -6.59 12.85 14.21
CA VAL A 323 -7.42 11.77 14.78
C VAL A 323 -8.08 12.17 16.09
N SER A 324 -7.82 13.38 16.59
CA SER A 324 -8.41 13.91 17.82
C SER A 324 -9.23 15.16 17.56
N ASP A 325 -10.41 15.24 18.16
CA ASP A 325 -11.18 16.47 18.31
C ASP A 325 -10.58 17.26 19.49
N GLU A 326 -9.63 18.17 19.24
CA GLU A 326 -9.20 19.20 20.20
C GLU A 326 -9.64 20.59 19.72
#